data_AF-A0A1V9XXQ4-F1
#
_entry.id   AF-A0A1V9XXQ4-F1
#
_cell.length_a   1.000
_cell.length_b   1.000
_cell.length_c   1.000
_cell.angle_alpha   90.00
_cell.angle_beta   90.00
_cell.angle_gamma   90.00
#
_symmetry.space_group_name_H-M   'P 1'
#
loop_
_entity.id
_entity.type
_entity.pdbx_description
1 polymer ?
#
loop_
_entity_poly.entity_id
_entity_poly.type
_entity_poly.pdbx_seq_one_letter_code
_entity_poly.pdbx_strand_id
1 'polypeptide(L)'
;MKDIFLSFILFVVLTIQGCSGPGSTFSLKQAAFRSTHRSGDRVRGRHLSHTKHQYRTRHQRGLRGRQLEPSYPGEDAEPIKLTVVITAGSFHERIRKLSIIIRGINSTQINEAVINVYSNKSDMKDLTKTIVLRESISQLDGTSILVMTDLEFAATRWTPTDFPRTSLFFSELVIRDMVVADGSLTVEPSWIANAIDKLGWITLFDLALPGTHQSGAYRRYDRYDVQNTNARLYYYQEEDVFTQLLYGIRSLDFRLVAIVKETEQNKTYEYWISSEESSTGHQLEPILKDINAFLLIFKLEVVFIDFIASFSTDAEYEGLAELVNRTFGELLYPRRPLTKLQYVMRQRLYRVIEANHRVIVTYRHHKRTQEFNLPGVRHIRPRSADLNQLRHAPPTL
;
A
#
# COMPACT_ATOMS: atom_id res chain seq x y z
N MET A 1 -10.36 12.06 9.04
CA MET A 1 -9.00 11.79 8.51
C MET A 1 -8.53 10.36 8.77
N LYS A 2 -8.84 9.73 9.91
CA LYS A 2 -8.48 8.32 10.20
C LYS A 2 -9.15 7.29 9.27
N ASP A 3 -10.40 7.51 8.86
CA ASP A 3 -11.12 6.55 7.99
C ASP A 3 -10.60 6.50 6.54
N ILE A 4 -10.06 7.60 6.03
CA ILE A 4 -9.40 7.59 4.71
C ILE A 4 -8.05 6.87 4.83
N PHE A 5 -7.27 7.12 5.88
CA PHE A 5 -5.94 6.51 6.03
C PHE A 5 -5.96 4.98 6.26
N LEU A 6 -6.98 4.43 6.93
CA LEU A 6 -7.06 3.01 7.25
C LEU A 6 -7.45 2.14 6.05
N SER A 7 -8.20 2.68 5.07
CA SER A 7 -8.48 1.96 3.82
C SER A 7 -7.26 1.90 2.89
N PHE A 8 -6.35 2.88 2.97
CA PHE A 8 -5.16 2.95 2.10
C PHE A 8 -3.99 2.07 2.56
N ILE A 9 -3.81 1.87 3.87
CA ILE A 9 -2.71 1.03 4.41
C ILE A 9 -2.95 -0.47 4.15
N LEU A 10 -4.19 -0.87 3.85
CA LEU A 10 -4.55 -2.27 3.61
C LEU A 10 -4.49 -2.69 2.14
N PHE A 11 -4.29 -1.75 1.21
CA PHE A 11 -4.15 -2.05 -0.20
C PHE A 11 -2.69 -2.38 -0.53
N VAL A 12 -2.48 -3.66 -0.84
CA VAL A 12 -1.26 -4.26 -1.41
C VAL A 12 -0.08 -4.38 -0.44
N VAL A 13 -0.17 -5.36 0.47
CA VAL A 13 1.02 -6.15 0.84
C VAL A 13 1.10 -7.35 -0.12
N LEU A 14 1.40 -7.10 -1.39
CA LEU A 14 2.01 -8.11 -2.26
C LEU A 14 3.52 -8.00 -2.06
N THR A 15 3.98 -8.44 -0.89
CA THR A 15 5.37 -8.85 -0.76
C THR A 15 5.36 -10.36 -0.66
N ILE A 16 6.09 -11.02 -1.56
CA ILE A 16 6.45 -12.42 -1.37
C ILE A 16 7.19 -12.46 -0.03
N GLN A 17 6.54 -12.98 1.02
CA GLN A 17 7.19 -13.22 2.31
C GLN A 17 8.32 -14.21 2.08
N GLY A 18 9.52 -13.66 1.92
CA GLY A 18 10.75 -14.36 1.64
C GLY A 18 11.76 -14.27 2.77
N CYS A 19 11.39 -13.85 4.00
CA CYS A 19 12.33 -13.84 5.11
C CYS A 19 11.64 -14.02 6.49
N SER A 20 11.34 -15.25 6.87
CA SER A 20 11.13 -15.63 8.27
C SER A 20 11.70 -17.02 8.51
N GLY A 21 12.74 -17.08 9.35
CA GLY A 21 13.21 -18.33 9.94
C GLY A 21 12.12 -18.95 10.84
N PRO A 22 12.30 -20.21 11.26
CA PRO A 22 11.27 -20.94 11.99
C PRO A 22 11.09 -20.33 13.39
N GLY A 23 9.87 -19.84 13.68
CA GLY A 23 9.46 -19.51 15.05
C GLY A 23 9.03 -18.07 15.36
N SER A 24 8.34 -17.35 14.46
CA SER A 24 7.70 -16.08 14.84
C SER A 24 6.20 -16.10 14.56
N THR A 25 5.41 -16.14 15.64
CA THR A 25 3.97 -15.86 15.68
C THR A 25 3.75 -14.35 15.53
N PHE A 26 2.90 -13.95 14.58
CA PHE A 26 2.49 -12.56 14.40
C PHE A 26 1.52 -12.17 15.53
N SER A 27 1.84 -11.12 16.27
CA SER A 27 0.94 -10.47 17.24
C SER A 27 0.67 -9.05 16.76
N LEU A 28 -0.60 -8.76 16.43
CA LEU A 28 -1.09 -7.41 16.17
C LEU A 28 -1.16 -6.66 17.50
N LYS A 29 -0.11 -5.88 17.82
CA LYS A 29 -0.17 -4.87 18.88
C LYS A 29 -0.30 -3.48 18.27
N GLN A 30 -1.45 -2.85 18.51
CA GLN A 30 -1.71 -1.46 18.16
C GLN A 30 -0.75 -0.52 18.90
N ALA A 31 -0.07 0.36 18.16
CA ALA A 31 0.71 1.46 18.73
C ALA A 31 -0.22 2.66 18.99
N ALA A 32 -0.46 2.95 20.28
CA ALA A 32 -1.21 4.13 20.70
C ALA A 32 -0.33 5.40 20.60
N PHE A 33 -0.75 6.36 19.78
CA PHE A 33 -0.18 7.71 19.75
C PHE A 33 -0.75 8.51 20.93
N ARG A 34 0.06 8.77 21.97
CA ARG A 34 -0.28 9.69 23.06
C ARG A 34 0.27 11.09 22.73
N SER A 35 -0.61 12.07 22.52
CA SER A 35 -0.22 13.49 22.53
C SER A 35 0.11 13.89 23.97
N THR A 36 1.33 14.32 24.23
CA THR A 36 1.71 14.89 25.52
C THR A 36 1.59 16.41 25.46
N HIS A 37 0.53 16.96 26.04
CA HIS A 37 0.52 18.34 26.51
C HIS A 37 1.27 18.38 27.84
N ARG A 38 2.39 19.12 27.89
CA ARG A 38 3.03 19.55 29.13
C ARG A 38 2.49 20.93 29.50
N SER A 39 1.61 20.98 30.49
CA SER A 39 1.52 22.10 31.42
C SER A 39 2.06 21.61 32.76
N GLY A 40 3.11 22.25 33.24
CA GLY A 40 3.69 21.96 34.55
C GLY A 40 3.39 23.13 35.47
N ASP A 41 2.62 22.88 36.51
CA ASP A 41 2.71 23.65 37.76
C ASP A 41 2.63 22.71 38.96
N ARG A 42 3.63 22.85 39.83
CA ARG A 42 3.83 22.12 41.08
C ARG A 42 3.09 22.84 42.20
N VAL A 43 2.30 22.14 43.00
CA VAL A 43 2.25 22.36 44.47
C VAL A 43 1.98 21.04 45.19
N ARG A 44 2.76 20.79 46.25
CA ARG A 44 2.70 19.66 47.18
C ARG A 44 1.57 19.84 48.20
N GLY A 45 1.01 18.73 48.70
CA GLY A 45 0.21 18.76 49.94
C GLY A 45 -0.28 17.39 50.40
N ARG A 46 0.33 16.88 51.47
CA ARG A 46 -0.02 15.67 52.25
C ARG A 46 -1.45 15.75 52.81
N HIS A 47 -2.16 14.63 52.98
CA HIS A 47 -2.25 13.87 54.25
C HIS A 47 -3.28 12.71 54.20
N LEU A 48 -2.95 11.68 54.99
CA LEU A 48 -3.74 10.51 55.36
C LEU A 48 -5.02 10.84 56.14
N SER A 49 -6.05 9.98 56.05
CA SER A 49 -6.57 9.23 57.23
C SER A 49 -7.77 8.31 56.91
N HIS A 50 -7.79 7.20 57.65
CA HIS A 50 -8.79 6.13 57.76
C HIS A 50 -10.23 6.55 58.12
N THR A 51 -11.23 5.73 57.75
CA THR A 51 -12.14 4.94 58.65
C THR A 51 -13.25 4.26 57.82
N LYS A 52 -13.35 2.92 57.80
CA LYS A 52 -14.18 2.00 58.62
C LYS A 52 -15.71 2.05 58.43
N HIS A 53 -16.21 0.93 57.90
CA HIS A 53 -17.47 0.19 58.16
C HIS A 53 -18.84 0.90 58.19
N GLN A 54 -19.78 0.37 57.41
CA GLN A 54 -21.07 -0.10 57.95
C GLN A 54 -21.76 -1.12 57.03
N TYR A 55 -22.19 -2.23 57.64
CA TYR A 55 -23.07 -3.27 57.07
C TYR A 55 -24.50 -2.74 56.94
N ARG A 56 -25.20 -3.09 55.87
CA ARG A 56 -26.68 -3.13 55.86
C ARG A 56 -27.21 -4.21 54.90
N THR A 57 -28.05 -5.07 55.46
CA THR A 57 -28.72 -6.22 54.85
C THR A 57 -30.13 -5.88 54.34
N ARG A 58 -30.64 -6.78 53.47
CA ARG A 58 -32.04 -7.01 53.01
C ARG A 58 -32.57 -6.14 51.86
N HIS A 59 -32.86 -6.77 50.72
CA HIS A 59 -34.17 -7.37 50.45
C HIS A 59 -34.17 -8.18 49.14
N GLN A 60 -34.55 -9.46 49.22
CA GLN A 60 -34.98 -10.25 48.07
C GLN A 60 -36.40 -9.81 47.67
N ARG A 61 -36.59 -9.41 46.42
CA ARG A 61 -37.89 -9.36 45.73
C ARG A 61 -37.74 -10.03 44.37
N GLY A 62 -38.64 -10.95 44.08
CA GLY A 62 -38.64 -11.80 42.91
C GLY A 62 -38.76 -11.03 41.60
N LEU A 63 -38.03 -11.49 40.60
CA LEU A 63 -38.13 -11.02 39.21
C LEU A 63 -38.89 -12.08 38.42
N ARG A 64 -40.13 -11.74 38.04
CA ARG A 64 -40.85 -12.36 36.94
C ARG A 64 -40.04 -12.18 35.65
N GLY A 65 -39.97 -13.25 34.85
CA GLY A 65 -39.29 -13.24 33.55
C GLY A 65 -39.82 -12.14 32.64
N ARG A 66 -38.98 -11.13 32.39
CA ARG A 66 -39.09 -10.28 31.22
C ARG A 66 -38.50 -11.06 30.06
N GLN A 67 -39.30 -11.32 29.03
CA GLN A 67 -38.78 -11.61 27.70
C GLN A 67 -37.84 -10.45 27.33
N LEU A 68 -36.57 -10.78 27.12
CA LEU A 68 -35.55 -9.85 26.65
C LEU A 68 -35.87 -9.56 25.18
N GLU A 69 -36.43 -8.38 24.93
CA GLU A 69 -36.37 -7.76 23.60
C GLU A 69 -34.88 -7.71 23.17
N PRO A 70 -34.55 -8.05 21.91
CA PRO A 70 -33.18 -7.97 21.43
C PRO A 70 -32.71 -6.52 21.56
N SER A 71 -31.75 -6.29 22.44
CA SER A 71 -31.09 -5.01 22.60
C SER A 71 -30.35 -4.70 21.31
N TYR A 72 -30.88 -3.77 20.51
CA TYR A 72 -30.12 -3.18 19.42
C TYR A 72 -28.85 -2.54 20.01
N PRO A 73 -27.68 -2.74 19.39
CA PRO A 73 -26.45 -2.14 19.89
C PRO A 73 -26.63 -0.61 19.98
N GLY A 74 -26.24 -0.04 21.13
CA GLY A 74 -26.36 1.40 21.38
C GLY A 74 -25.61 2.25 20.34
N GLU A 75 -25.95 3.54 20.27
CA GLU A 75 -25.45 4.54 19.30
C GLU A 75 -23.91 4.63 19.16
N ASP A 76 -23.14 3.94 20.01
CA ASP A 76 -21.67 3.91 20.00
C ASP A 76 -21.05 2.70 19.27
N ALA A 77 -21.84 1.79 18.68
CA ALA A 77 -21.28 0.65 17.96
C ALA A 77 -20.61 1.07 16.65
N GLU A 78 -19.35 0.67 16.44
CA GLU A 78 -18.63 0.92 15.20
C GLU A 78 -19.40 0.30 14.02
N PRO A 79 -19.65 1.05 12.92
CA PRO A 79 -20.39 0.54 11.78
C PRO A 79 -19.65 -0.66 11.15
N ILE A 80 -20.41 -1.64 10.68
CA ILE A 80 -19.84 -2.79 9.99
C ILE A 80 -19.21 -2.32 8.68
N LYS A 81 -17.95 -2.69 8.45
CA LYS A 81 -17.21 -2.37 7.23
C LYS A 81 -16.80 -3.67 6.54
N LEU A 82 -17.00 -3.74 5.23
CA LEU A 82 -16.54 -4.84 4.38
C LEU A 82 -15.46 -4.33 3.43
N THR A 83 -14.37 -5.07 3.30
CA THR A 83 -13.28 -4.75 2.36
C THR A 83 -12.90 -6.00 1.61
N VAL A 84 -12.93 -5.91 0.28
CA VAL A 84 -12.50 -6.99 -0.61
C VAL A 84 -11.01 -6.78 -0.91
N VAL A 85 -10.20 -7.81 -0.70
CA VAL A 85 -8.74 -7.74 -0.83
C VAL A 85 -8.20 -8.93 -1.63
N ILE A 86 -7.02 -8.75 -2.22
CA ILE A 86 -6.25 -9.86 -2.80
C ILE A 86 -5.28 -10.35 -1.74
N THR A 87 -5.29 -11.65 -1.46
CA THR A 87 -4.35 -12.30 -0.54
C THR A 87 -3.52 -13.33 -1.28
N ALA A 88 -2.30 -13.56 -0.81
CA ALA A 88 -1.59 -14.79 -1.15
C ALA A 88 -2.45 -15.98 -0.68
N GLY A 89 -2.62 -16.98 -1.54
CA GLY A 89 -3.34 -18.21 -1.21
C GLY A 89 -2.65 -19.01 -0.09
N SER A 90 -2.99 -20.30 0.01
CA SER A 90 -2.40 -21.16 1.05
C SER A 90 -0.90 -21.39 0.81
N PHE A 91 -0.20 -21.90 1.82
CA PHE A 91 1.22 -22.30 1.67
C PHE A 91 1.46 -23.30 0.54
N HIS A 92 0.45 -24.11 0.19
CA HIS A 92 0.54 -25.15 -0.84
C HIS A 92 0.09 -24.65 -2.22
N GLU A 93 -0.75 -23.63 -2.26
CA GLU A 93 -1.26 -23.01 -3.47
C GLU A 93 -1.12 -21.49 -3.32
N ARG A 94 0.06 -20.95 -3.67
CA ARG A 94 0.29 -19.49 -3.69
C ARG A 94 -0.39 -18.83 -4.90
N ILE A 95 -1.62 -19.23 -5.16
CA ILE A 95 -2.49 -18.59 -6.15
C ILE A 95 -3.06 -17.35 -5.47
N ARG A 96 -3.11 -16.21 -6.17
CA ARG A 96 -3.81 -15.04 -5.67
C ARG A 96 -5.26 -15.41 -5.42
N LYS A 97 -5.74 -15.21 -4.20
CA LYS A 97 -7.13 -15.47 -3.84
C LYS A 97 -7.81 -14.16 -3.46
N LEU A 98 -9.07 -14.05 -3.83
CA LEU A 98 -9.95 -13.01 -3.30
C LEU A 98 -10.28 -13.37 -1.85
N SER A 99 -10.15 -12.40 -0.97
CA SER A 99 -10.49 -12.53 0.45
C SER A 99 -11.27 -11.31 0.90
N ILE A 100 -11.98 -11.45 2.01
CA ILE A 100 -12.85 -10.41 2.52
C ILE A 100 -12.51 -10.15 3.97
N ILE A 101 -12.31 -8.89 4.30
CA ILE A 101 -12.10 -8.42 5.67
C ILE A 101 -13.37 -7.73 6.13
N ILE A 102 -13.92 -8.19 7.25
CA ILE A 102 -15.10 -7.58 7.86
C ILE A 102 -14.71 -7.05 9.22
N ARG A 103 -15.11 -5.80 9.54
CA ARG A 103 -14.89 -5.17 10.84
C ARG A 103 -16.21 -4.75 11.47
N GLY A 104 -16.25 -4.66 12.80
CA GLY A 104 -17.42 -4.23 13.55
C GLY A 104 -18.51 -5.29 13.69
N ILE A 105 -18.23 -6.54 13.32
CA ILE A 105 -19.20 -7.64 13.37
C ILE A 105 -19.09 -8.41 14.69
N ASN A 106 -20.23 -8.80 15.26
CA ASN A 106 -20.30 -9.58 16.51
C ASN A 106 -20.65 -11.06 16.28
N SER A 107 -20.50 -11.90 17.32
CA SER A 107 -20.69 -13.35 17.21
C SER A 107 -22.11 -13.76 16.82
N THR A 108 -23.14 -13.03 17.24
CA THR A 108 -24.52 -13.31 16.86
C THR A 108 -24.72 -13.05 15.36
N GLN A 109 -24.22 -11.91 14.88
CA GLN A 109 -24.24 -11.54 13.47
C GLN A 109 -23.49 -12.55 12.61
N ILE A 110 -22.32 -13.04 13.05
CA ILE A 110 -21.53 -14.05 12.32
C ILE A 110 -22.34 -15.31 12.03
N ASN A 111 -23.17 -15.77 12.97
CA ASN A 111 -23.94 -17.01 12.82
C ASN A 111 -25.09 -16.89 11.81
N GLU A 112 -25.52 -15.68 11.50
CA GLU A 112 -26.68 -15.37 10.66
C GLU A 112 -26.27 -14.72 9.33
N ALA A 113 -24.98 -14.47 9.15
CA ALA A 113 -24.45 -13.74 8.02
C ALA A 113 -24.08 -14.65 6.84
N VAL A 114 -24.37 -14.16 5.64
CA VAL A 114 -23.82 -14.67 4.39
C VAL A 114 -23.14 -13.54 3.63
N ILE A 115 -22.15 -13.88 2.82
CA ILE A 115 -21.52 -12.94 1.89
C ILE A 115 -21.86 -13.38 0.47
N ASN A 116 -22.38 -12.45 -0.31
CA ASN A 116 -22.56 -12.63 -1.75
C ASN A 116 -21.39 -11.95 -2.46
N VAL A 117 -20.75 -12.65 -3.39
CA VAL A 117 -19.62 -12.16 -4.19
C VAL A 117 -20.00 -12.18 -5.66
N TYR A 118 -19.74 -11.07 -6.33
CA TYR A 118 -20.05 -10.83 -7.73
C TYR A 118 -18.77 -10.47 -8.50
N SER A 119 -18.68 -10.90 -9.75
CA SER A 119 -17.56 -10.63 -10.65
C SER A 119 -17.51 -9.17 -11.12
N ASN A 120 -18.65 -8.46 -11.07
CA ASN A 120 -18.73 -7.05 -11.44
C ASN A 120 -19.92 -6.40 -10.73
N LYS A 121 -19.73 -5.19 -10.20
CA LYS A 121 -20.80 -4.39 -9.58
C LYS A 121 -21.91 -4.01 -10.56
N SER A 122 -21.59 -3.86 -11.84
CA SER A 122 -22.53 -3.39 -12.87
C SER A 122 -23.52 -4.47 -13.31
N ASP A 123 -23.22 -5.74 -13.02
CA ASP A 123 -24.05 -6.88 -13.38
C ASP A 123 -24.28 -7.77 -12.15
N MET A 124 -25.20 -7.33 -11.29
CA MET A 124 -25.61 -8.07 -10.09
C MET A 124 -26.25 -9.44 -10.41
N LYS A 125 -26.46 -9.78 -11.69
CA LYS A 125 -26.91 -11.12 -12.10
C LYS A 125 -25.76 -12.13 -12.12
N ASP A 126 -24.52 -11.69 -12.12
CA ASP A 126 -23.34 -12.56 -12.09
C ASP A 126 -22.88 -12.86 -10.66
N LEU A 127 -23.80 -13.43 -9.85
CA LEU A 127 -23.48 -13.95 -8.53
C LEU A 127 -22.48 -15.09 -8.69
N THR A 128 -21.23 -14.81 -8.34
CA THR A 128 -20.11 -15.75 -8.46
C THR A 128 -20.12 -16.76 -7.33
N LYS A 129 -20.40 -16.32 -6.09
CA LYS A 129 -20.38 -17.20 -4.92
C LYS A 129 -21.20 -16.62 -3.75
N THR A 130 -21.90 -17.50 -3.02
CA THR A 130 -22.44 -17.20 -1.69
C THR A 130 -21.63 -17.96 -0.64
N ILE A 131 -21.25 -17.27 0.44
CA ILE A 131 -20.37 -17.78 1.49
C ILE A 131 -21.11 -17.69 2.82
N VAL A 132 -21.25 -18.82 3.52
CA VAL A 132 -21.79 -18.84 4.88
C VAL A 132 -20.69 -18.38 5.84
N LEU A 133 -20.90 -17.23 6.50
CA LEU A 133 -19.81 -16.53 7.15
C LEU A 133 -19.13 -17.37 8.24
N ARG A 134 -19.90 -17.96 9.15
CA ARG A 134 -19.39 -18.76 10.29
C ARG A 134 -18.49 -19.95 9.87
N GLU A 135 -18.64 -20.44 8.65
CA GLU A 135 -17.95 -21.62 8.12
C GLU A 135 -16.67 -21.27 7.35
N SER A 136 -16.45 -19.99 7.04
CA SER A 136 -15.36 -19.55 6.14
C SER A 136 -14.39 -18.55 6.77
N ILE A 137 -14.46 -18.34 8.09
CA ILE A 137 -13.51 -17.50 8.83
C ILE A 137 -12.15 -18.20 8.88
N SER A 138 -11.12 -17.56 8.32
CA SER A 138 -9.74 -18.03 8.42
C SER A 138 -9.00 -17.40 9.59
N GLN A 139 -9.34 -16.16 9.97
CA GLN A 139 -8.77 -15.46 11.11
C GLN A 139 -9.83 -14.60 11.81
N LEU A 140 -9.72 -14.50 13.13
CA LEU A 140 -10.56 -13.66 14.00
C LEU A 140 -9.65 -12.87 14.94
N ASP A 141 -9.77 -11.54 14.92
CA ASP A 141 -9.07 -10.61 15.80
C ASP A 141 -10.04 -9.54 16.32
N GLY A 142 -10.56 -9.76 17.53
CA GLY A 142 -11.58 -8.88 18.13
C GLY A 142 -12.86 -8.83 17.27
N THR A 143 -13.20 -7.64 16.76
CA THR A 143 -14.35 -7.41 15.87
C THR A 143 -13.99 -7.49 14.39
N SER A 144 -12.76 -7.91 14.07
CA SER A 144 -12.27 -8.06 12.70
C SER A 144 -12.12 -9.53 12.33
N ILE A 145 -12.59 -9.91 11.15
CA ILE A 145 -12.44 -11.25 10.60
C ILE A 145 -11.87 -11.21 9.19
N LEU A 146 -11.08 -12.23 8.85
CA LEU A 146 -10.65 -12.54 7.50
C LEU A 146 -11.42 -13.76 7.01
N VAL A 147 -12.02 -13.64 5.83
CA VAL A 147 -12.78 -14.69 5.16
C VAL A 147 -12.07 -15.03 3.86
N MET A 148 -11.73 -16.30 3.68
CA MET A 148 -11.18 -16.78 2.41
C MET A 148 -12.36 -17.14 1.49
N THR A 149 -12.41 -16.57 0.29
CA THR A 149 -13.53 -16.86 -0.63
C THR A 149 -13.29 -18.09 -1.50
N ASP A 150 -12.06 -18.60 -1.54
CA ASP A 150 -11.54 -19.59 -2.51
C ASP A 150 -11.67 -19.18 -3.99
N LEU A 151 -12.10 -17.96 -4.29
CA LEU A 151 -12.08 -17.43 -5.65
C LEU A 151 -10.65 -17.04 -6.00
N GLU A 152 -10.19 -17.51 -7.16
CA GLU A 152 -8.89 -17.12 -7.70
C GLU A 152 -8.96 -15.73 -8.32
N PHE A 153 -7.92 -14.93 -8.09
CA PHE A 153 -7.72 -13.66 -8.77
C PHE A 153 -6.70 -13.85 -9.89
N ALA A 154 -7.20 -13.87 -11.12
CA ALA A 154 -6.41 -14.15 -12.31
C ALA A 154 -5.29 -13.10 -12.51
N ALA A 155 -4.25 -13.50 -13.25
CA ALA A 155 -3.19 -12.58 -13.62
C ALA A 155 -3.69 -11.50 -14.57
N THR A 156 -3.46 -10.25 -14.18
CA THR A 156 -3.85 -9.10 -14.96
C THR A 156 -2.82 -8.82 -16.06
N ARG A 157 -3.32 -8.44 -17.23
CA ARG A 157 -2.52 -8.09 -18.41
C ARG A 157 -2.99 -6.76 -19.01
N TRP A 158 -3.25 -5.81 -18.14
CA TRP A 158 -3.83 -4.54 -18.54
C TRP A 158 -2.80 -3.70 -19.29
N THR A 159 -3.29 -2.93 -20.24
CA THR A 159 -2.50 -2.04 -21.08
C THR A 159 -3.09 -0.64 -21.04
N PRO A 160 -2.37 0.39 -21.48
CA PRO A 160 -2.92 1.75 -21.59
C PRO A 160 -4.24 1.86 -22.35
N THR A 161 -4.51 0.92 -23.26
CA THR A 161 -5.74 0.90 -24.08
C THR A 161 -6.79 -0.09 -23.57
N ASP A 162 -6.44 -1.00 -22.67
CA ASP A 162 -7.31 -2.07 -22.20
C ASP A 162 -7.08 -2.34 -20.71
N PHE A 163 -7.90 -1.71 -19.88
CA PHE A 163 -7.88 -1.86 -18.43
C PHE A 163 -9.30 -1.65 -17.85
N PRO A 164 -9.61 -2.24 -16.69
CA PRO A 164 -10.92 -2.15 -16.06
C PRO A 164 -11.23 -0.71 -15.64
N ARG A 165 -12.46 -0.26 -15.90
CA ARG A 165 -12.96 1.05 -15.45
C ARG A 165 -13.95 0.94 -14.28
N THR A 166 -14.27 -0.29 -13.89
CA THR A 166 -15.26 -0.63 -12.86
C THR A 166 -14.64 -1.55 -11.83
N SER A 167 -15.40 -1.89 -10.79
CA SER A 167 -15.01 -2.91 -9.82
C SER A 167 -14.69 -4.25 -10.50
N LEU A 168 -13.60 -4.86 -10.05
CA LEU A 168 -13.17 -6.21 -10.41
C LEU A 168 -13.94 -7.28 -9.68
N PHE A 169 -14.32 -6.99 -8.44
CA PHE A 169 -15.20 -7.82 -7.63
C PHE A 169 -16.04 -6.90 -6.75
N PHE A 170 -17.25 -7.34 -6.46
CA PHE A 170 -18.16 -6.69 -5.54
C PHE A 170 -18.66 -7.69 -4.52
N SER A 171 -18.87 -7.26 -3.29
CA SER A 171 -19.37 -8.14 -2.24
C SER A 171 -20.34 -7.43 -1.33
N GLU A 172 -21.38 -8.16 -0.94
CA GLU A 172 -22.42 -7.72 -0.01
C GLU A 172 -22.42 -8.66 1.19
N LEU A 173 -22.41 -8.09 2.39
CA LEU A 173 -22.67 -8.79 3.63
C LEU A 173 -24.16 -8.70 3.94
N VAL A 174 -24.81 -9.86 3.98
CA VAL A 174 -26.24 -9.99 4.23
C VAL A 174 -26.44 -10.64 5.61
N ILE A 175 -27.24 -10.00 6.46
CA ILE A 175 -27.65 -10.52 7.77
C ILE A 175 -29.17 -10.50 7.81
N ARG A 176 -29.81 -11.66 8.03
CA ARG A 176 -31.28 -11.79 8.06
C ARG A 176 -31.94 -11.11 6.84
N ASP A 177 -31.45 -11.45 5.64
CA ASP A 177 -31.93 -10.94 4.36
C ASP A 177 -31.77 -9.43 4.12
N MET A 178 -31.00 -8.73 4.98
CA MET A 178 -30.66 -7.32 4.79
C MET A 178 -29.19 -7.14 4.47
N VAL A 179 -28.87 -6.38 3.43
CA VAL A 179 -27.50 -5.93 3.16
C VAL A 179 -27.11 -4.92 4.23
N VAL A 180 -26.11 -5.26 5.06
CA VAL A 180 -25.64 -4.41 6.16
C VAL A 180 -24.32 -3.71 5.86
N ALA A 181 -23.56 -4.23 4.89
CA ALA A 181 -22.33 -3.63 4.40
C ALA A 181 -22.02 -4.15 3.00
N ASP A 182 -21.30 -3.36 2.21
CA ASP A 182 -20.78 -3.76 0.92
C ASP A 182 -19.33 -3.29 0.75
N GLY A 183 -18.65 -3.85 -0.26
CA GLY A 183 -17.29 -3.48 -0.60
C GLY A 183 -16.93 -3.94 -2.00
N SER A 184 -15.96 -3.27 -2.61
CA SER A 184 -15.46 -3.60 -3.94
C SER A 184 -13.95 -3.77 -3.92
N LEU A 185 -13.44 -4.67 -4.75
CA LEU A 185 -12.07 -4.62 -5.23
C LEU A 185 -12.07 -3.82 -6.52
N THR A 186 -11.48 -2.63 -6.49
CA THR A 186 -11.40 -1.70 -7.62
C THR A 186 -9.95 -1.43 -7.98
N VAL A 187 -9.71 -1.04 -9.24
CA VAL A 187 -8.51 -0.26 -9.55
C VAL A 187 -8.74 1.18 -9.09
N GLU A 188 -7.68 1.84 -8.64
CA GLU A 188 -7.71 3.22 -8.12
C GLU A 188 -6.72 4.11 -8.89
N PRO A 189 -6.86 4.23 -10.23
CA PRO A 189 -5.88 4.96 -11.01
C PRO A 189 -5.96 6.48 -10.82
N SER A 190 -7.04 7.01 -10.23
CA SER A 190 -7.28 8.45 -10.08
C SER A 190 -7.51 8.87 -8.63
N TRP A 191 -6.96 8.13 -7.66
CA TRP A 191 -7.22 8.41 -6.25
C TRP A 191 -6.68 9.77 -5.79
N ILE A 192 -5.57 10.27 -6.37
CA ILE A 192 -5.08 11.62 -6.07
C ILE A 192 -6.06 12.64 -6.65
N ALA A 193 -6.46 12.47 -7.90
CA ALA A 193 -7.45 13.33 -8.55
C ALA A 193 -8.74 13.44 -7.73
N ASN A 194 -9.27 12.30 -7.28
CA ASN A 194 -10.52 12.22 -6.50
C ASN A 194 -10.39 12.85 -5.11
N ALA A 195 -9.17 12.97 -4.58
CA ALA A 195 -8.90 13.53 -3.27
C ALA A 195 -8.16 14.88 -3.33
N ILE A 196 -8.07 15.51 -4.51
CA ILE A 196 -7.20 16.67 -4.72
C ILE A 196 -7.58 17.87 -3.85
N ASP A 197 -8.87 18.07 -3.57
CA ASP A 197 -9.34 19.16 -2.70
C ASP A 197 -8.77 19.06 -1.27
N LYS A 198 -8.47 17.83 -0.83
CA LYS A 198 -7.92 17.53 0.50
C LYS A 198 -6.40 17.40 0.46
N LEU A 199 -5.87 16.71 -0.54
CA LEU A 199 -4.44 16.38 -0.64
C LEU A 199 -3.62 17.48 -1.30
N GLY A 200 -4.22 18.30 -2.16
CA GLY A 200 -3.52 19.29 -2.96
C GLY A 200 -2.68 20.23 -2.11
N TRP A 201 -3.20 20.64 -0.95
CA TRP A 201 -2.56 21.56 0.00
C TRP A 201 -1.39 20.96 0.80
N ILE A 202 -1.28 19.64 0.82
CA ILE A 202 -0.25 18.91 1.55
C ILE A 202 1.08 19.02 0.78
N THR A 203 2.19 19.18 1.50
CA THR A 203 3.52 19.18 0.88
C THR A 203 3.89 17.77 0.43
N LEU A 204 4.71 17.63 -0.61
CA LEU A 204 5.18 16.30 -1.04
C LEU A 204 5.88 15.52 0.08
N PHE A 205 6.54 16.22 1.00
CA PHE A 205 7.17 15.65 2.20
C PHE A 205 6.15 15.01 3.15
N ASP A 206 4.98 15.63 3.30
CA ASP A 206 3.94 15.20 4.23
C ASP A 206 2.95 14.18 3.60
N LEU A 207 3.11 13.85 2.32
CA LEU A 207 2.27 12.86 1.64
C LEU A 207 2.66 11.43 2.06
N ALA A 208 1.66 10.65 2.44
CA ALA A 208 1.79 9.21 2.51
C ALA A 208 1.42 8.62 1.14
N LEU A 209 2.43 8.15 0.41
CA LEU A 209 2.23 7.53 -0.90
C LEU A 209 2.49 6.02 -0.82
N PRO A 210 1.59 5.18 -1.35
CA PRO A 210 1.87 3.77 -1.49
C PRO A 210 2.99 3.56 -2.52
N GLY A 211 3.91 2.67 -2.20
CA GLY A 211 5.09 2.39 -3.01
C GLY A 211 5.43 0.91 -3.06
N THR A 212 6.12 0.49 -4.12
CA THR A 212 6.62 -0.88 -4.28
C THR A 212 8.14 -0.90 -4.26
N HIS A 213 8.70 -1.93 -3.63
CA HIS A 213 10.14 -2.17 -3.56
C HIS A 213 10.57 -3.00 -4.78
N GLN A 214 11.63 -2.59 -5.47
CA GLN A 214 12.07 -3.21 -6.74
C GLN A 214 10.90 -3.37 -7.73
N SER A 215 10.20 -2.27 -7.99
CA SER A 215 8.95 -2.23 -8.76
C SER A 215 9.05 -2.88 -10.14
N GLY A 216 10.22 -2.79 -10.79
CA GLY A 216 10.46 -3.39 -12.10
C GLY A 216 10.84 -4.87 -12.06
N ALA A 217 11.12 -5.43 -10.88
CA ALA A 217 11.48 -6.83 -10.71
C ALA A 217 10.22 -7.69 -10.60
N TYR A 218 9.38 -7.63 -11.63
CA TYR A 218 8.10 -8.33 -11.65
C TYR A 218 8.15 -9.61 -12.46
N ARG A 219 7.35 -10.59 -12.06
CA ARG A 219 7.02 -11.75 -12.87
C ARG A 219 5.66 -12.24 -12.41
N ARG A 220 4.76 -12.44 -13.37
CA ARG A 220 3.46 -13.06 -13.06
C ARG A 220 3.72 -14.44 -12.48
N TYR A 221 3.27 -14.63 -11.24
CA TYR A 221 3.47 -15.86 -10.51
C TYR A 221 2.93 -17.05 -11.30
N ASP A 222 3.76 -18.07 -11.45
CA ASP A 222 3.37 -19.39 -11.90
C ASP A 222 3.28 -20.34 -10.69
N ARG A 223 2.33 -21.27 -10.66
CA ARG A 223 2.22 -22.29 -9.59
C ARG A 223 3.52 -23.06 -9.34
N TYR A 224 4.37 -23.19 -10.35
CA TYR A 224 5.69 -23.82 -10.24
C TYR A 224 6.73 -22.92 -9.57
N ASP A 225 6.49 -21.61 -9.44
CA ASP A 225 7.42 -20.66 -8.81
C ASP A 225 7.57 -20.88 -7.29
N VAL A 226 6.64 -21.59 -6.62
CA VAL A 226 6.80 -22.01 -5.21
C VAL A 226 8.09 -22.82 -5.00
N GLN A 227 8.43 -23.65 -5.98
CA GLN A 227 9.61 -24.52 -5.94
C GLN A 227 10.83 -23.89 -6.61
N ASN A 228 10.64 -22.81 -7.36
CA ASN A 228 11.71 -22.11 -8.06
C ASN A 228 12.38 -21.08 -7.15
N THR A 229 13.46 -21.49 -6.49
CA THR A 229 14.26 -20.60 -5.63
C THR A 229 14.72 -19.34 -6.37
N ASN A 230 15.07 -19.43 -7.66
CA ASN A 230 15.51 -18.28 -8.45
C ASN A 230 14.37 -17.26 -8.63
N ALA A 231 13.14 -17.73 -8.88
CA ALA A 231 12.00 -16.83 -9.00
C ALA A 231 11.78 -16.02 -7.72
N ARG A 232 11.95 -16.66 -6.56
CA ARG A 232 11.79 -16.03 -5.23
C ARG A 232 12.91 -15.05 -4.88
N LEU A 233 14.09 -15.21 -5.47
CA LEU A 233 15.24 -14.33 -5.25
C LEU A 233 15.24 -13.12 -6.20
N TYR A 234 14.74 -13.31 -7.42
CA TYR A 234 14.87 -12.32 -8.49
C TYR A 234 13.64 -11.42 -8.63
N TYR A 235 12.44 -11.92 -8.33
CA TYR A 235 11.20 -11.19 -8.53
C TYR A 235 10.53 -10.85 -7.20
N TYR A 236 10.17 -9.58 -7.06
CA TYR A 236 9.61 -8.97 -5.85
C TYR A 236 8.15 -8.58 -6.04
N GLN A 237 7.73 -8.43 -7.29
CA GLN A 237 6.39 -8.01 -7.68
C GLN A 237 5.76 -9.07 -8.58
N GLU A 238 4.45 -9.24 -8.52
CA GLU A 238 3.73 -10.12 -9.45
C GLU A 238 3.22 -9.37 -10.69
N GLU A 239 3.02 -8.06 -10.56
CA GLU A 239 2.35 -7.22 -11.54
C GLU A 239 3.35 -6.30 -12.23
N ASP A 240 3.11 -6.04 -13.52
CA ASP A 240 3.87 -5.04 -14.25
C ASP A 240 3.62 -3.63 -13.68
N VAL A 241 4.50 -2.69 -14.03
CA VAL A 241 4.47 -1.34 -13.45
C VAL A 241 3.19 -0.59 -13.82
N PHE A 242 2.66 -0.76 -15.03
CA PHE A 242 1.39 -0.15 -15.40
C PHE A 242 0.25 -0.62 -14.49
N THR A 243 0.14 -1.92 -14.27
CA THR A 243 -0.86 -2.52 -13.37
C THR A 243 -0.65 -2.06 -11.91
N GLN A 244 0.59 -1.97 -11.42
CA GLN A 244 0.88 -1.40 -10.10
C GLN A 244 0.32 0.03 -9.96
N LEU A 245 0.49 0.87 -10.98
CA LEU A 245 -0.07 2.24 -10.99
C LEU A 245 -1.61 2.24 -10.98
N LEU A 246 -2.25 1.30 -11.70
CA LEU A 246 -3.70 1.13 -11.66
C LEU A 246 -4.21 0.72 -10.27
N TYR A 247 -3.43 -0.05 -9.50
CA TYR A 247 -3.75 -0.35 -8.10
C TYR A 247 -3.47 0.81 -7.12
N GLY A 248 -2.99 1.95 -7.62
CA GLY A 248 -2.80 3.16 -6.82
C GLY A 248 -1.38 3.42 -6.35
N ILE A 249 -0.40 2.59 -6.73
CA ILE A 249 1.02 2.82 -6.40
C ILE A 249 1.51 4.14 -7.03
N ARG A 250 2.27 4.95 -6.29
CA ARG A 250 2.82 6.23 -6.76
C ARG A 250 4.31 6.42 -6.47
N SER A 251 4.92 5.52 -5.71
CA SER A 251 6.37 5.52 -5.46
C SER A 251 7.00 4.23 -5.97
N LEU A 252 7.89 4.35 -6.95
CA LEU A 252 8.53 3.22 -7.63
C LEU A 252 10.03 3.19 -7.33
N ASP A 253 10.54 2.02 -6.96
CA ASP A 253 11.98 1.78 -6.73
C ASP A 253 12.52 0.90 -7.86
N PHE A 254 13.42 1.45 -8.68
CA PHE A 254 14.07 0.72 -9.77
C PHE A 254 15.55 0.56 -9.48
N ARG A 255 16.02 -0.69 -9.57
CA ARG A 255 17.45 -0.99 -9.52
C ARG A 255 17.94 -1.32 -10.91
N LEU A 256 19.05 -0.71 -11.28
CA LEU A 256 19.48 -0.66 -12.68
C LEU A 256 20.91 -1.15 -12.86
N VAL A 257 21.12 -1.82 -13.99
CA VAL A 257 22.42 -2.04 -14.62
C VAL A 257 22.41 -1.42 -16.02
N ALA A 258 23.57 -0.91 -16.44
CA ALA A 258 23.76 -0.40 -17.79
C ALA A 258 24.52 -1.45 -18.62
N ILE A 259 24.07 -1.66 -19.85
CA ILE A 259 24.72 -2.54 -20.83
C ILE A 259 25.17 -1.66 -21.99
N VAL A 260 26.45 -1.72 -22.31
CA VAL A 260 27.01 -1.00 -23.45
C VAL A 260 26.50 -1.62 -24.74
N LYS A 261 25.98 -0.76 -25.62
CA LYS A 261 25.66 -1.09 -27.00
C LYS A 261 26.61 -0.31 -27.90
N GLU A 262 27.65 -1.00 -28.35
CA GLU A 262 28.60 -0.46 -29.31
C GLU A 262 28.02 -0.63 -30.71
N THR A 263 27.85 0.50 -31.41
CA THR A 263 27.61 0.53 -32.84
C THR A 263 28.86 1.09 -33.53
N GLU A 264 29.03 0.82 -34.83
CA GLU A 264 30.18 1.32 -35.60
C GLU A 264 30.37 2.84 -35.50
N GLN A 265 29.30 3.60 -35.21
CA GLN A 265 29.32 5.06 -35.17
C GLN A 265 29.20 5.66 -33.77
N ASN A 266 28.70 4.94 -32.75
CA ASN A 266 28.48 5.49 -31.40
C ASN A 266 28.39 4.42 -30.30
N LYS A 267 28.83 4.80 -29.09
CA LYS A 267 28.60 4.06 -27.85
C LYS A 267 27.30 4.53 -27.20
N THR A 268 26.33 3.64 -27.07
CA THR A 268 25.05 3.90 -26.39
C THR A 268 24.85 2.93 -25.23
N TYR A 269 23.86 3.17 -24.38
CA TYR A 269 23.57 2.34 -23.22
C TYR A 269 22.13 1.85 -23.22
N GLU A 270 21.94 0.56 -22.93
CA GLU A 270 20.64 -0.01 -22.58
C GLU A 270 20.56 -0.20 -21.07
N TYR A 271 19.41 0.13 -20.48
CA TYR A 271 19.19 0.05 -19.04
C TYR A 271 18.23 -1.09 -18.73
N TRP A 272 18.67 -1.97 -17.84
CA TRP A 272 17.94 -3.18 -17.48
C TRP A 272 17.66 -3.21 -15.98
N ILE A 273 16.50 -3.77 -15.62
CA ILE A 273 16.12 -3.94 -14.23
C ILE A 273 16.92 -5.09 -13.62
N SER A 274 17.59 -4.80 -12.52
CA SER A 274 18.29 -5.78 -11.69
C SER A 274 17.55 -6.04 -10.38
N SER A 275 17.69 -7.28 -9.90
CA SER A 275 17.47 -7.65 -8.51
C SER A 275 18.78 -7.54 -7.72
N GLU A 276 18.77 -7.81 -6.42
CA GLU A 276 20.02 -7.89 -5.63
C GLU A 276 20.95 -9.02 -6.14
N GLU A 277 20.38 -10.05 -6.79
CA GLU A 277 21.07 -11.29 -7.13
C GLU A 277 21.35 -11.46 -8.64
N SER A 278 20.51 -10.88 -9.51
CA SER A 278 20.63 -11.05 -10.97
C SER A 278 19.77 -10.07 -11.78
N SER A 279 19.99 -10.02 -13.10
CA SER A 279 19.09 -9.35 -14.04
C SER A 279 17.71 -10.03 -14.09
N THR A 280 16.66 -9.23 -14.16
CA THR A 280 15.27 -9.70 -14.23
C THR A 280 14.80 -9.95 -15.66
N GLY A 281 15.60 -9.57 -16.65
CA GLY A 281 15.23 -9.65 -18.07
C GLY A 281 14.29 -8.53 -18.55
N HIS A 282 13.98 -7.54 -17.71
CA HIS A 282 13.16 -6.40 -18.09
C HIS A 282 14.00 -5.19 -18.46
N GLN A 283 13.72 -4.60 -19.63
CA GLN A 283 14.30 -3.31 -20.02
C GLN A 283 13.56 -2.16 -19.34
N LEU A 284 14.29 -1.11 -19.00
CA LEU A 284 13.73 0.08 -18.36
C LEU A 284 12.88 0.93 -19.30
N GLU A 285 13.28 1.08 -20.57
CA GLU A 285 12.59 1.99 -21.50
C GLU A 285 11.10 1.67 -21.69
N PRO A 286 10.67 0.41 -21.91
CA PRO A 286 9.25 0.06 -21.95
C PRO A 286 8.50 0.44 -20.67
N ILE A 287 9.12 0.21 -19.50
CA ILE A 287 8.53 0.55 -18.20
C ILE A 287 8.33 2.07 -18.07
N LEU A 288 9.29 2.89 -18.50
CA LEU A 288 9.13 4.35 -18.48
C LEU A 288 8.02 4.81 -19.44
N LYS A 289 7.87 4.15 -20.60
CA LYS A 289 6.77 4.41 -21.53
C LYS A 289 5.41 4.08 -20.92
N ASP A 290 5.29 3.01 -20.15
CA ASP A 290 4.07 2.67 -19.42
C ASP A 290 3.72 3.72 -18.36
N ILE A 291 4.70 4.20 -17.60
CA ILE A 291 4.50 5.30 -16.63
C ILE A 291 4.05 6.58 -17.36
N ASN A 292 4.67 6.90 -18.48
CA ASN A 292 4.30 8.06 -19.29
C ASN A 292 2.86 7.93 -19.82
N ALA A 293 2.49 6.77 -20.36
CA ALA A 293 1.15 6.49 -20.84
C ALA A 293 0.12 6.62 -19.71
N PHE A 294 0.40 6.09 -18.52
CA PHE A 294 -0.43 6.26 -17.34
C PHE A 294 -0.65 7.75 -17.03
N LEU A 295 0.40 8.56 -16.98
CA LEU A 295 0.30 10.00 -16.69
C LEU A 295 -0.39 10.79 -17.80
N LEU A 296 -0.34 10.34 -19.06
CA LEU A 296 -1.11 10.96 -20.14
C LEU A 296 -2.62 10.66 -20.01
N ILE A 297 -2.98 9.48 -19.54
CA ILE A 297 -4.37 9.07 -19.28
C ILE A 297 -4.91 9.77 -18.02
N PHE A 298 -4.14 9.78 -16.93
CA PHE A 298 -4.55 10.29 -15.61
C PHE A 298 -3.82 11.59 -15.26
N LYS A 299 -4.34 12.70 -15.79
CA LYS A 299 -3.67 14.02 -15.83
C LYS A 299 -3.37 14.65 -14.46
N LEU A 300 -4.05 14.24 -13.40
CA LEU A 300 -3.88 14.79 -12.05
C LEU A 300 -3.04 13.90 -11.12
N GLU A 301 -2.52 12.79 -11.65
CA GLU A 301 -1.66 11.89 -10.89
C GLU A 301 -0.19 12.31 -10.98
N VAL A 302 0.60 11.91 -9.97
CA VAL A 302 2.04 12.16 -9.89
C VAL A 302 2.78 10.87 -9.55
N VAL A 303 3.95 10.63 -10.12
CA VAL A 303 4.75 9.44 -9.87
C VAL A 303 6.15 9.81 -9.39
N PHE A 304 6.58 9.16 -8.31
CA PHE A 304 7.91 9.25 -7.75
C PHE A 304 8.72 8.03 -8.20
N ILE A 305 9.92 8.27 -8.71
CA ILE A 305 10.84 7.24 -9.18
C ILE A 305 12.16 7.38 -8.43
N ASP A 306 12.58 6.35 -7.73
CA ASP A 306 13.90 6.24 -7.12
C ASP A 306 14.76 5.26 -7.93
N PHE A 307 15.84 5.77 -8.52
CA PHE A 307 16.81 4.95 -9.24
C PHE A 307 17.98 4.60 -8.34
N ILE A 308 18.17 3.30 -8.11
CA ILE A 308 19.35 2.73 -7.47
C ILE A 308 20.22 2.09 -8.56
N ALA A 309 21.21 2.84 -9.01
CA ALA A 309 22.14 2.39 -10.04
C ALA A 309 23.54 2.15 -9.45
N SER A 310 24.19 1.08 -9.90
CA SER A 310 25.61 0.80 -9.63
C SER A 310 26.40 0.94 -10.93
N PHE A 311 26.37 2.13 -11.53
CA PHE A 311 27.08 2.40 -12.77
C PHE A 311 28.55 2.73 -12.50
N SER A 312 29.40 2.42 -13.49
CA SER A 312 30.85 2.57 -13.40
C SER A 312 31.36 3.90 -13.97
N THR A 313 30.55 4.58 -14.79
CA THR A 313 30.96 5.77 -15.56
C THR A 313 29.91 6.88 -15.54
N ASP A 314 30.36 8.13 -15.66
CA ASP A 314 29.48 9.31 -15.74
C ASP A 314 28.54 9.22 -16.98
N ALA A 315 29.04 8.72 -18.10
CA ALA A 315 28.29 8.52 -19.34
C ALA A 315 27.07 7.59 -19.18
N GLU A 316 27.15 6.59 -18.30
CA GLU A 316 25.98 5.73 -17.99
C GLU A 316 24.90 6.49 -17.22
N TYR A 317 25.27 7.40 -16.33
CA TYR A 317 24.30 8.27 -15.64
C TYR A 317 23.69 9.30 -16.57
N GLU A 318 24.49 9.88 -17.46
CA GLU A 318 24.05 10.85 -18.47
C GLU A 318 23.07 10.22 -19.46
N GLY A 319 23.38 9.03 -19.99
CA GLY A 319 22.45 8.31 -20.87
C GLY A 319 21.13 7.94 -20.18
N LEU A 320 21.14 7.67 -18.87
CA LEU A 320 19.92 7.39 -18.11
C LEU A 320 19.10 8.67 -17.95
N ALA A 321 19.76 9.79 -17.65
CA ALA A 321 19.10 11.09 -17.57
C ALA A 321 18.49 11.50 -18.91
N GLU A 322 19.18 11.25 -20.03
CA GLU A 322 18.68 11.49 -21.39
C GLU A 322 17.45 10.62 -21.69
N LEU A 323 17.50 9.31 -21.39
CA LEU A 323 16.35 8.41 -21.56
C LEU A 323 15.13 8.90 -20.78
N VAL A 324 15.33 9.29 -19.52
CA VAL A 324 14.27 9.83 -18.64
C VAL A 324 13.70 11.13 -19.21
N ASN A 325 14.56 12.07 -19.62
CA ASN A 325 14.16 13.34 -20.19
C ASN A 325 13.40 13.17 -21.51
N ARG A 326 13.89 12.29 -22.39
CA ARG A 326 13.23 11.95 -23.66
C ARG A 326 11.85 11.33 -23.45
N THR A 327 11.68 10.53 -22.39
CA THR A 327 10.43 9.82 -22.14
C THR A 327 9.37 10.71 -21.50
N PHE A 328 9.74 11.51 -20.50
CA PHE A 328 8.78 12.30 -19.72
C PHE A 328 8.69 13.77 -20.14
N GLY A 329 9.74 14.33 -20.74
CA GLY A 329 9.78 15.73 -21.18
C GLY A 329 9.29 16.70 -20.12
N GLU A 330 8.25 17.47 -20.45
CA GLU A 330 7.62 18.46 -19.57
C GLU A 330 6.97 17.87 -18.31
N LEU A 331 6.69 16.56 -18.28
CA LEU A 331 6.20 15.89 -17.09
C LEU A 331 7.25 15.82 -15.99
N LEU A 332 8.53 15.91 -16.34
CA LEU A 332 9.61 15.81 -15.37
C LEU A 332 9.68 17.07 -14.53
N TYR A 333 9.78 16.92 -13.21
CA TYR A 333 10.03 18.04 -12.33
C TYR A 333 11.36 18.73 -12.72
N PRO A 334 11.37 20.07 -12.90
CA PRO A 334 12.48 20.76 -13.52
C PRO A 334 13.74 20.62 -12.69
N ARG A 335 14.82 20.23 -13.37
CA ARG A 335 16.15 20.12 -12.82
C ARG A 335 16.84 21.47 -13.02
N ARG A 336 17.08 22.19 -11.93
CA ARG A 336 17.95 23.38 -11.96
C ARG A 336 19.22 23.07 -11.16
N PRO A 337 20.39 23.55 -11.60
CA PRO A 337 21.61 23.45 -10.80
C PRO A 337 21.33 23.92 -9.37
N LEU A 338 21.79 23.15 -8.38
CA LEU A 338 21.63 23.44 -6.94
C LEU A 338 20.20 23.31 -6.38
N THR A 339 19.22 22.81 -7.13
CA THR A 339 17.91 22.48 -6.57
C THR A 339 18.05 21.37 -5.54
N LYS A 340 17.99 21.73 -4.26
CA LYS A 340 18.00 20.77 -3.16
C LYS A 340 16.68 20.01 -3.10
N LEU A 341 16.74 18.70 -2.83
CA LEU A 341 15.55 17.85 -2.64
C LEU A 341 14.55 18.45 -1.66
N GLN A 342 15.02 19.06 -0.56
CA GLN A 342 14.15 19.74 0.41
C GLN A 342 13.23 20.80 -0.21
N TYR A 343 13.67 21.51 -1.26
CA TYR A 343 12.84 22.53 -1.90
C TYR A 343 11.76 21.92 -2.77
N VAL A 344 12.08 20.80 -3.43
CA VAL A 344 11.10 20.01 -4.18
C VAL A 344 10.08 19.41 -3.21
N MET A 345 10.54 18.78 -2.14
CA MET A 345 9.65 18.11 -1.17
C MET A 345 8.76 19.08 -0.38
N ARG A 346 9.15 20.35 -0.27
CA ARG A 346 8.30 21.41 0.31
C ARG A 346 7.22 21.94 -0.64
N GLN A 347 7.24 21.57 -1.93
CA GLN A 347 6.17 21.95 -2.84
C GLN A 347 4.86 21.30 -2.40
N ARG A 348 3.76 22.03 -2.57
CA ARG A 348 2.41 21.49 -2.37
C ARG A 348 2.03 20.66 -3.58
N LEU A 349 1.35 19.53 -3.37
CA LEU A 349 0.95 18.62 -4.44
C LEU A 349 0.25 19.33 -5.60
N TYR A 350 -0.70 20.23 -5.30
CA TYR A 350 -1.43 20.95 -6.35
C TYR A 350 -0.51 21.78 -7.26
N ARG A 351 0.56 22.39 -6.72
CA ARG A 351 1.49 23.22 -7.50
C ARG A 351 2.24 22.40 -8.53
N VAL A 352 2.59 21.17 -8.15
CA VAL A 352 3.34 20.27 -9.00
C VAL A 352 2.47 19.77 -10.14
N ILE A 353 1.21 19.46 -9.86
CA ILE A 353 0.21 19.07 -10.86
C ILE A 353 -0.14 20.25 -11.79
N GLU A 354 -0.40 21.43 -11.24
CA GLU A 354 -0.72 22.66 -11.99
C GLU A 354 0.40 23.04 -12.96
N ALA A 355 1.66 22.88 -12.53
CA ALA A 355 2.84 23.11 -13.37
C ALA A 355 3.16 21.94 -14.32
N ASN A 356 2.33 20.89 -14.38
CA ASN A 356 2.53 19.66 -15.14
C ASN A 356 3.81 18.87 -14.80
N HIS A 357 4.43 19.11 -13.64
CA HIS A 357 5.69 18.46 -13.20
C HIS A 357 5.45 17.11 -12.50
N ARG A 358 4.74 16.21 -13.17
CA ARG A 358 4.11 15.02 -12.56
C ARG A 358 5.02 13.80 -12.39
N VAL A 359 6.30 13.89 -12.75
CA VAL A 359 7.32 12.86 -12.52
C VAL A 359 8.46 13.44 -11.69
N ILE A 360 8.70 12.86 -10.52
CA ILE A 360 9.79 13.27 -9.63
C ILE A 360 10.79 12.12 -9.55
N VAL A 361 12.00 12.37 -10.03
CA VAL A 361 13.06 11.34 -10.12
C VAL A 361 14.19 11.66 -9.15
N THR A 362 14.58 10.66 -8.37
CA THR A 362 15.76 10.70 -7.50
C THR A 362 16.77 9.64 -7.92
N TYR A 363 18.06 9.92 -7.69
CA TYR A 363 19.16 9.03 -8.07
C TYR A 363 20.06 8.76 -6.87
N ARG A 364 20.14 7.49 -6.47
CA ARG A 364 20.97 7.05 -5.35
C ARG A 364 22.42 6.87 -5.80
N HIS A 365 23.37 7.15 -4.90
CA HIS A 365 24.79 6.77 -4.98
C HIS A 365 25.75 7.51 -5.92
N HIS A 366 25.43 8.69 -6.45
CA HIS A 366 26.41 9.40 -7.28
C HIS A 366 26.75 10.80 -6.78
N LYS A 367 27.99 10.97 -6.29
CA LYS A 367 28.50 12.25 -5.74
C LYS A 367 28.62 13.34 -6.81
N ARG A 368 28.87 12.99 -8.08
CA ARG A 368 29.10 13.94 -9.18
C ARG A 368 27.83 14.33 -9.96
N THR A 369 26.73 13.60 -9.81
CA THR A 369 25.45 13.98 -10.43
C THR A 369 24.53 14.70 -9.46
N GLN A 370 24.96 14.97 -8.21
CA GLN A 370 24.19 15.77 -7.24
C GLN A 370 23.87 17.19 -7.74
N GLU A 371 24.67 17.71 -8.68
CA GLU A 371 24.40 19.01 -9.30
C GLU A 371 23.21 18.97 -10.29
N PHE A 372 22.92 17.78 -10.84
CA PHE A 372 21.97 17.59 -11.94
C PHE A 372 20.78 16.68 -11.59
N ASN A 373 20.88 15.93 -10.50
CA ASN A 373 19.90 14.95 -10.05
C ASN A 373 19.46 15.23 -8.62
N LEU A 374 18.18 15.01 -8.32
CA LEU A 374 17.73 15.00 -6.94
C LEU A 374 18.42 13.84 -6.20
N PRO A 375 19.03 14.09 -5.03
CA PRO A 375 19.71 13.04 -4.28
C PRO A 375 18.73 11.91 -3.94
N GLY A 376 19.18 10.67 -4.11
CA GLY A 376 18.41 9.48 -3.78
C GLY A 376 17.99 9.44 -2.31
N VAL A 377 16.86 8.77 -2.05
CA VAL A 377 16.31 8.63 -0.71
C VAL A 377 17.12 7.61 0.08
N ARG A 378 17.39 7.89 1.37
CA ARG A 378 17.97 6.88 2.27
C ARG A 378 16.86 5.96 2.75
N HIS A 379 16.84 4.74 2.23
CA HIS A 379 15.95 3.68 2.71
C HIS A 379 16.40 3.20 4.09
N ILE A 380 15.55 3.34 5.11
CA ILE A 380 15.82 2.82 6.45
C ILE A 380 15.08 1.48 6.60
N ARG A 381 15.83 0.37 6.60
CA ARG A 381 15.25 -0.96 6.77
C ARG A 381 15.28 -1.38 8.25
N PRO A 382 14.16 -1.85 8.83
CA PRO A 382 14.09 -2.27 10.23
C PRO A 382 15.05 -3.41 10.61
N ARG A 383 15.51 -4.22 9.64
CA ARG A 383 16.47 -5.32 9.87
C ARG A 383 17.95 -4.93 9.82
N SER A 384 18.27 -3.67 9.52
CA SER A 384 19.66 -3.20 9.37
C SER A 384 20.08 -2.09 10.33
N ALA A 385 19.20 -1.65 11.23
CA ALA A 385 19.49 -0.53 12.11
C ALA A 385 19.38 -0.94 13.58
N ASP A 386 20.51 -0.88 14.28
CA ASP A 386 20.51 -0.41 15.66
C ASP A 386 19.60 0.83 15.72
N LEU A 387 18.52 0.75 16.51
CA LEU A 387 17.52 1.82 16.66
C LEU A 387 18.16 3.17 17.07
N ASN A 388 19.40 3.15 17.56
CA ASN A 388 20.19 4.35 17.82
C ASN A 388 20.52 5.15 16.54
N GLN A 389 20.62 4.53 15.36
CA GLN A 389 20.83 5.24 14.09
C GLN A 389 19.62 6.09 13.67
N LEU A 390 18.41 5.75 14.12
CA LEU A 390 17.22 6.57 13.93
C LEU A 390 17.19 7.80 14.86
N ARG A 391 17.86 7.74 16.02
CA ARG A 391 17.94 8.83 17.01
C ARG A 391 19.05 9.84 16.72
N HIS A 392 20.11 9.42 16.03
CA HIS A 392 21.29 10.23 15.73
C HIS A 392 21.45 10.55 14.24
N ALA A 393 20.47 10.24 13.39
CA ALA A 393 20.38 10.92 12.12
C ALA A 393 20.31 12.42 12.44
N PRO A 394 21.33 13.22 12.08
CA PRO A 394 21.27 14.64 12.37
C PRO A 394 20.02 15.20 11.70
N PRO A 395 19.47 16.32 12.19
CA PRO A 395 18.56 17.14 11.39
C PRO A 395 19.40 17.78 10.26
N THR A 396 19.91 16.97 9.36
CA THR A 396 20.58 17.37 8.14
C THR A 396 19.79 16.76 7.01
N LEU A 397 18.97 17.62 6.40
CA LEU A 397 18.69 17.62 4.96
C LEU A 397 18.80 19.07 4.49
#